data_AF-A0A7C7GVH1-F1
#
_entry.id   AF-A0A7C7GVH1-F1
#
_cell.length_a   1.000
_cell.length_b   1.000
_cell.length_c   1.000
_cell.angle_alpha   90.00
_cell.angle_beta   90.00
_cell.angle_gamma   90.00
#
_symmetry.space_group_name_H-M   'P 1'
#
loop_
_entity.id
_entity.type
_entity.pdbx_description
1 polymer ?
#
loop_
_entity_poly.entity_id
_entity_poly.type
_entity_poly.pdbx_seq_one_letter_code
_entity_poly.pdbx_strand_id
1 'polypeptide(L)'
;MNNTKSLEMQTRAKHRIPGMTQLLSKRPDMFSAGVWPGYYQKAQGVEVWDLDGNHYIDMSISGIGANILGYADPDVDEAVQTAIKNGNSCSLNCPEEVELAELLCELHPWAEMVRFARTGGESMAIAVRIARAHTGRDKIAFCGYHGWHDWYLAANLNSNEALDDHLLPGLSPNGVPKGLSGTAIPFHYNQLTELEDIVSTNRQDLAAIIMEPIRSEQPRPEFLEGVRAIADDIGAVLIIDEISAGFRMNTGGAHMNLGMTPDIAVFSKALGNGYPIGAVVGKQSVMDTVQETFISSTYWTERIGPTAALACIKKHREVDAGSYLMTIGEQVQQGWKQCGEQNDLSIHVGGIPPLSHFVFEDEDALTIKALFVQLMLEKGFLASNIFY
;
A
#
# COMPACT_ATOMS: atom_id res chain seq x y z
N MET A 1 -5.67 27.03 -16.98
CA MET A 1 -6.69 26.79 -15.93
C MET A 1 -6.49 27.76 -14.78
N ASN A 2 -7.53 28.10 -14.03
CA ASN A 2 -7.41 28.95 -12.84
C ASN A 2 -7.05 28.08 -11.63
N ASN A 3 -5.96 28.37 -10.91
CA ASN A 3 -5.50 27.57 -9.75
C ASN A 3 -5.32 28.44 -8.49
N THR A 4 -5.98 29.59 -8.44
CA THR A 4 -5.71 30.64 -7.45
C THR A 4 -6.03 30.18 -6.04
N LYS A 5 -7.22 29.63 -5.79
CA LYS A 5 -7.64 29.21 -4.44
C LYS A 5 -6.79 28.05 -3.94
N SER A 6 -6.43 27.11 -4.81
CA SER A 6 -5.53 26.02 -4.45
C SER A 6 -4.15 26.53 -4.04
N LEU A 7 -3.55 27.47 -4.78
CA LEU A 7 -2.25 28.06 -4.43
C LEU A 7 -2.30 28.91 -3.14
N GLU A 8 -3.39 29.64 -2.91
CA GLU A 8 -3.63 30.34 -1.64
C GLU A 8 -3.72 29.36 -0.47
N MET A 9 -4.45 28.25 -0.64
CA MET A 9 -4.53 27.18 0.36
C MET A 9 -3.16 26.55 0.62
N GLN A 10 -2.36 26.29 -0.42
CA GLN A 10 -0.99 25.78 -0.27
C GLN A 10 -0.13 26.75 0.53
N THR A 11 -0.23 28.05 0.24
CA THR A 11 0.49 29.10 0.97
C THR A 11 0.13 29.10 2.45
N ARG A 12 -1.16 28.97 2.79
CA ARG A 12 -1.61 28.84 4.18
C ARG A 12 -1.08 27.55 4.82
N ALA A 13 -1.13 26.43 4.10
CA ALA A 13 -0.69 25.14 4.59
C ALA A 13 0.83 25.09 4.85
N LYS A 14 1.66 25.73 4.02
CA LYS A 14 3.13 25.84 4.24
C LYS A 14 3.49 26.35 5.63
N HIS A 15 2.65 27.21 6.22
CA HIS A 15 2.87 27.78 7.56
C HIS A 15 2.38 26.90 8.71
N ARG A 16 1.64 25.83 8.43
CA ARG A 16 0.93 25.01 9.44
C ARG A 16 1.21 23.52 9.34
N ILE A 17 1.55 23.02 8.16
CA ILE A 17 1.74 21.60 7.85
C ILE A 17 3.09 21.45 7.14
N PRO A 18 4.04 20.70 7.74
CA PRO A 18 5.32 20.39 7.08
C PRO A 18 5.11 19.74 5.70
N GLY A 19 5.56 20.42 4.65
CA GLY A 19 5.37 19.96 3.27
C GLY A 19 3.93 20.09 2.74
N MET A 20 3.12 20.99 3.30
CA MET A 20 1.78 21.40 2.83
C MET A 20 0.65 20.36 2.97
N THR A 21 0.99 19.08 3.09
CA THR A 21 0.04 17.97 3.21
C THR A 21 0.53 16.96 4.25
N GLN A 22 -0.34 16.05 4.65
CA GLN A 22 -0.03 15.00 5.62
C GLN A 22 0.72 13.80 5.02
N LEU A 23 0.80 13.72 3.68
CA LEU A 23 1.36 12.56 2.98
C LEU A 23 2.29 13.00 1.86
N LEU A 24 3.55 12.56 1.92
CA LEU A 24 4.61 12.87 0.96
C LEU A 24 4.15 12.67 -0.50
N SER A 25 3.63 11.49 -0.83
CA SER A 25 3.24 11.12 -2.20
C SER A 25 2.03 11.88 -2.75
N LYS A 26 1.32 12.65 -1.89
CA LYS A 26 0.23 13.54 -2.30
C LYS A 26 0.63 15.01 -2.28
N ARG A 27 1.89 15.34 -2.00
CA ARG A 27 2.31 16.74 -2.03
C ARG A 27 2.27 17.27 -3.47
N PRO A 28 1.74 18.48 -3.72
CA PRO A 28 1.60 19.01 -5.07
C PRO A 28 2.94 19.20 -5.81
N ASP A 29 4.03 19.41 -5.06
CA ASP A 29 5.39 19.56 -5.57
C ASP A 29 6.03 18.24 -6.04
N MET A 30 5.44 17.08 -5.70
CA MET A 30 5.83 15.77 -6.26
C MET A 30 5.29 15.53 -7.68
N PHE A 31 4.39 16.39 -8.15
CA PHE A 31 3.80 16.34 -9.49
C PHE A 31 4.40 17.44 -10.37
N SER A 32 3.81 18.63 -10.35
CA SER A 32 4.31 19.82 -11.05
C SER A 32 4.04 21.05 -10.18
N ALA A 33 5.09 21.53 -9.51
CA ALA A 33 5.00 22.63 -8.57
C ALA A 33 4.39 23.89 -9.19
N GLY A 34 3.44 24.51 -8.49
CA GLY A 34 2.73 25.70 -8.96
C GLY A 34 1.60 25.43 -9.96
N VAL A 35 1.53 24.24 -10.56
CA VAL A 35 0.51 23.90 -11.58
C VAL A 35 -0.46 22.84 -11.08
N TRP A 36 0.01 21.83 -10.36
CA TRP A 36 -0.85 20.76 -9.85
C TRP A 36 -1.91 21.29 -8.85
N PRO A 37 -3.20 20.96 -9.01
CA PRO A 37 -4.23 21.34 -8.05
C PRO A 37 -4.02 20.55 -6.75
N GLY A 38 -3.61 21.25 -5.70
CA GLY A 38 -3.20 20.61 -4.45
C GLY A 38 -4.33 20.20 -3.51
N TYR A 39 -5.55 20.66 -3.77
CA TYR A 39 -6.71 20.46 -2.89
C TYR A 39 -7.97 20.25 -3.72
N TYR A 40 -8.90 19.45 -3.20
CA TYR A 40 -10.17 19.14 -3.84
C TYR A 40 -11.35 19.63 -3.01
N GLN A 41 -12.45 19.95 -3.68
CA GLN A 41 -13.75 20.22 -3.07
C GLN A 41 -14.64 18.98 -3.07
N LYS A 42 -14.61 18.20 -4.15
CA LYS A 42 -15.45 17.02 -4.38
C LYS A 42 -14.67 15.98 -5.17
N ALA A 43 -14.95 14.70 -4.93
CA ALA A 43 -14.57 13.60 -5.80
C ALA A 43 -15.72 12.57 -5.86
N GLN A 44 -15.97 11.97 -7.02
CA GLN A 44 -17.02 10.98 -7.22
C GLN A 44 -16.69 10.08 -8.43
N GLY A 45 -16.74 8.76 -8.27
CA GLY A 45 -16.27 7.81 -9.28
C GLY A 45 -14.79 8.07 -9.61
N VAL A 46 -14.51 8.49 -10.84
CA VAL A 46 -13.16 8.91 -11.29
C VAL A 46 -13.04 10.43 -11.44
N GLU A 47 -14.08 11.19 -11.10
CA GLU A 47 -14.13 12.63 -11.31
C GLU A 47 -13.67 13.38 -10.05
N VAL A 48 -12.90 14.44 -10.22
CA VAL A 48 -12.39 15.31 -9.15
C VAL A 48 -12.65 16.77 -9.51
N TRP A 49 -13.15 17.52 -8.54
CA TRP A 49 -13.32 18.98 -8.64
C TRP A 49 -12.40 19.66 -7.63
N ASP A 50 -11.51 20.54 -8.12
CA ASP A 50 -10.63 21.32 -7.26
C ASP A 50 -11.34 22.51 -6.58
N LEU A 51 -10.62 23.28 -5.75
CA LEU A 51 -11.20 24.43 -5.05
C LEU A 51 -11.60 25.58 -5.99
N ASP A 52 -10.98 25.64 -7.17
CA ASP A 52 -11.23 26.64 -8.21
C ASP A 52 -12.39 26.23 -9.13
N GLY A 53 -12.94 25.03 -8.95
CA GLY A 53 -14.07 24.48 -9.71
C GLY A 53 -13.65 23.84 -11.04
N ASN A 54 -12.36 23.64 -11.28
CA ASN A 54 -11.92 22.86 -12.43
C ASN A 54 -12.29 21.39 -12.22
N HIS A 55 -12.69 20.75 -13.30
CA HIS A 55 -13.11 19.35 -13.32
C HIS A 55 -12.03 18.50 -14.00
N TYR A 56 -11.69 17.38 -13.39
CA TYR A 56 -10.70 16.44 -13.91
C TYR A 56 -11.20 15.00 -13.83
N ILE A 57 -10.79 14.19 -14.81
CA ILE A 57 -10.78 12.73 -14.67
C ILE A 57 -9.46 12.33 -14.01
N ASP A 58 -9.52 11.62 -12.89
CA ASP A 58 -8.34 11.11 -12.19
C ASP A 58 -7.84 9.82 -12.82
N MET A 59 -6.69 9.93 -13.48
CA MET A 59 -5.91 8.82 -14.05
C MET A 59 -4.52 8.77 -13.43
N SER A 60 -4.39 9.19 -12.16
CA SER A 60 -3.12 9.25 -11.45
C SER A 60 -3.04 8.19 -10.36
N ILE A 61 -3.23 8.59 -9.12
CA ILE A 61 -2.91 7.80 -7.93
C ILE A 61 -4.15 7.30 -7.19
N SER A 62 -5.37 7.66 -7.58
CA SER A 62 -6.63 7.20 -6.93
C SER A 62 -6.57 7.20 -5.38
N GLY A 63 -6.12 8.32 -4.79
CA GLY A 63 -5.87 8.43 -3.35
C GLY A 63 -4.78 7.50 -2.82
N ILE A 64 -3.70 7.32 -3.58
CA ILE A 64 -2.62 6.33 -3.35
C ILE A 64 -3.15 4.90 -3.37
N GLY A 65 -4.11 4.64 -4.25
CA GLY A 65 -4.61 3.31 -4.58
C GLY A 65 -5.60 2.78 -3.55
N ALA A 66 -6.15 3.66 -2.72
CA ALA A 66 -7.09 3.29 -1.68
C ALA A 66 -8.53 3.21 -2.17
N ASN A 67 -8.89 3.86 -3.28
CA ASN A 67 -10.26 3.99 -3.78
C ASN A 67 -10.49 3.02 -4.95
N ILE A 68 -10.44 1.73 -4.65
CA ILE A 68 -10.47 0.64 -5.65
C ILE A 68 -11.79 0.56 -6.44
N LEU A 69 -12.90 1.02 -5.85
CA LEU A 69 -14.22 1.13 -6.47
C LEU A 69 -14.52 2.55 -6.99
N GLY A 70 -13.54 3.45 -6.91
CA GLY A 70 -13.72 4.88 -7.17
C GLY A 70 -14.14 5.67 -5.92
N TYR A 71 -14.13 6.99 -6.07
CA TYR A 71 -14.43 7.94 -5.01
C TYR A 71 -15.92 7.97 -4.67
N ALA A 72 -16.27 8.06 -3.38
CA ALA A 72 -17.65 8.16 -2.90
C ALA A 72 -18.56 7.08 -3.50
N ASP A 73 -18.10 5.83 -3.43
CA ASP A 73 -18.85 4.68 -3.92
C ASP A 73 -20.19 4.59 -3.18
N PRO A 74 -21.34 4.54 -3.87
CA PRO A 74 -22.64 4.67 -3.23
C PRO A 74 -22.93 3.55 -2.22
N ASP A 75 -22.46 2.32 -2.47
CA ASP A 75 -22.77 1.18 -1.60
C ASP A 75 -21.91 1.21 -0.34
N VAL A 76 -20.63 1.62 -0.47
CA VAL A 76 -19.72 1.82 0.67
C VAL A 76 -20.18 3.01 1.51
N ASP A 77 -20.45 4.15 0.88
CA ASP A 77 -20.84 5.38 1.58
C ASP A 77 -22.21 5.22 2.28
N GLU A 78 -23.18 4.53 1.67
CA GLU A 78 -24.47 4.26 2.31
C GLU A 78 -24.33 3.38 3.55
N ALA A 79 -23.50 2.34 3.48
CA ALA A 79 -23.21 1.47 4.62
C ALA A 79 -22.56 2.28 5.76
N VAL A 80 -21.57 3.11 5.45
CA VAL A 80 -20.91 3.98 6.43
C VAL A 80 -21.86 5.03 7.01
N GLN A 81 -22.70 5.67 6.18
CA GLN A 81 -23.71 6.63 6.67
C GLN A 81 -24.69 5.97 7.64
N THR A 82 -25.07 4.73 7.37
CA THR A 82 -25.91 3.93 8.28
C THR A 82 -25.19 3.63 9.58
N ALA A 83 -23.93 3.22 9.54
CA ALA A 83 -23.10 3.05 10.73
C ALA A 83 -22.99 4.33 11.57
N ILE A 84 -22.79 5.49 10.94
CA ILE A 84 -22.75 6.79 11.61
C ILE A 84 -24.07 7.07 12.34
N LYS A 85 -25.22 6.85 11.69
CA LYS A 85 -26.54 7.04 12.31
C LYS A 85 -26.77 6.12 13.50
N ASN A 86 -26.17 4.93 13.49
CA ASN A 86 -26.25 3.94 14.57
C ASN A 86 -25.16 4.12 15.65
N GLY A 87 -24.32 5.15 15.52
CA GLY A 87 -23.20 5.43 16.43
C GLY A 87 -21.92 4.72 16.00
N ASN A 88 -20.85 5.51 15.81
CA ASN A 88 -19.56 4.97 15.37
C ASN A 88 -18.83 4.15 16.44
N SER A 89 -18.98 4.50 17.71
CA SER A 89 -18.27 3.83 18.80
C SER A 89 -19.05 3.99 20.11
N CYS A 90 -19.00 2.96 20.94
CA CYS A 90 -19.56 2.98 22.29
C CYS A 90 -18.73 2.05 23.19
N SER A 91 -19.19 1.82 24.43
CA SER A 91 -18.50 0.93 25.37
C SER A 91 -18.54 -0.55 24.97
N LEU A 92 -19.41 -0.95 24.05
CA LEU A 92 -19.53 -2.32 23.52
C LEU A 92 -18.94 -2.38 22.11
N ASN A 93 -18.48 -3.57 21.70
CA ASN A 93 -17.85 -3.77 20.40
C ASN A 93 -18.87 -3.76 19.25
N CYS A 94 -18.39 -3.40 18.06
CA CYS A 94 -19.21 -3.42 16.85
C CYS A 94 -19.27 -4.85 16.29
N PRO A 95 -20.47 -5.40 15.96
CA PRO A 95 -20.56 -6.76 15.40
C PRO A 95 -19.86 -6.90 14.04
N GLU A 96 -19.71 -5.80 13.30
CA GLU A 96 -19.06 -5.76 11.99
C GLU A 96 -17.59 -6.20 12.04
N GLU A 97 -16.91 -6.10 13.20
CA GLU A 97 -15.54 -6.62 13.34
C GLU A 97 -15.48 -8.15 13.24
N VAL A 98 -16.50 -8.85 13.74
CA VAL A 98 -16.59 -10.31 13.66
C VAL A 98 -16.93 -10.73 12.24
N GLU A 99 -17.93 -10.09 11.62
CA GLU A 99 -18.32 -10.37 10.23
C GLU A 99 -17.15 -10.14 9.26
N LEU A 100 -16.36 -9.09 9.47
CA LEU A 100 -15.19 -8.82 8.64
C LEU A 100 -14.09 -9.86 8.85
N ALA A 101 -13.86 -10.30 10.09
CA ALA A 101 -12.88 -11.35 10.36
C ALA A 101 -13.27 -12.66 9.68
N GLU A 102 -14.55 -13.05 9.77
CA GLU A 102 -15.09 -14.23 9.08
C GLU A 102 -14.91 -14.13 7.57
N LEU A 103 -15.25 -12.98 6.96
CA LEU A 103 -15.11 -12.78 5.53
C LEU A 103 -13.63 -12.81 5.07
N LEU A 104 -12.71 -12.24 5.86
CA LEU A 104 -11.29 -12.27 5.53
C LEU A 104 -10.70 -13.68 5.62
N CYS A 105 -11.11 -14.49 6.60
CA CYS A 105 -10.72 -15.90 6.68
C CYS A 105 -11.40 -16.75 5.60
N GLU A 106 -12.64 -16.44 5.20
CA GLU A 106 -13.32 -17.07 4.05
C GLU A 106 -12.53 -16.84 2.75
N LEU A 107 -12.09 -15.60 2.50
CA LEU A 107 -11.29 -15.25 1.33
C LEU A 107 -9.89 -15.88 1.36
N HIS A 108 -9.34 -16.14 2.54
CA HIS A 108 -8.01 -16.68 2.75
C HIS A 108 -8.06 -17.95 3.62
N PRO A 109 -8.45 -19.12 3.07
CA PRO A 109 -8.70 -20.32 3.86
C PRO A 109 -7.51 -20.88 4.66
N TRP A 110 -6.29 -20.39 4.37
CA TRP A 110 -5.09 -20.72 5.15
C TRP A 110 -5.00 -19.92 6.46
N ALA A 111 -5.77 -18.84 6.59
CA ALA A 111 -5.80 -17.97 7.75
C ALA A 111 -7.01 -18.27 8.64
N GLU A 112 -6.81 -18.08 9.94
CA GLU A 112 -7.80 -18.44 10.97
C GLU A 112 -8.11 -17.26 11.89
N MET A 113 -7.22 -16.27 11.98
CA MET A 113 -7.36 -15.14 12.89
C MET A 113 -7.03 -13.81 12.22
N VAL A 114 -7.66 -12.75 12.73
CA VAL A 114 -7.51 -11.39 12.22
C VAL A 114 -7.27 -10.40 13.37
N ARG A 115 -6.43 -9.39 13.13
CA ARG A 115 -6.27 -8.21 13.97
C ARG A 115 -6.46 -6.95 13.12
N PHE A 116 -7.32 -6.04 13.56
CA PHE A 116 -7.56 -4.78 12.86
C PHE A 116 -6.71 -3.63 13.40
N ALA A 117 -6.37 -2.72 12.49
CA ALA A 117 -5.72 -1.44 12.75
C ALA A 117 -6.38 -0.35 11.88
N ARG A 118 -5.79 0.84 11.76
CA ARG A 118 -6.35 1.92 10.92
C ARG A 118 -5.45 2.35 9.77
N THR A 119 -4.18 1.97 9.78
CA THR A 119 -3.25 2.28 8.68
C THR A 119 -2.36 1.09 8.33
N GLY A 120 -1.94 0.99 7.08
CA GLY A 120 -1.06 -0.10 6.63
C GLY A 120 0.28 -0.16 7.39
N GLY A 121 0.94 0.98 7.62
CA GLY A 121 2.20 0.98 8.37
C GLY A 121 2.02 0.51 9.82
N GLU A 122 0.92 0.91 10.48
CA GLU A 122 0.58 0.43 11.82
C GLU A 122 0.36 -1.09 11.80
N SER A 123 -0.37 -1.61 10.80
CA SER A 123 -0.57 -3.04 10.61
C SER A 123 0.74 -3.80 10.39
N MET A 124 1.70 -3.24 9.65
CA MET A 124 3.03 -3.85 9.49
C MET A 124 3.82 -3.87 10.80
N ALA A 125 3.77 -2.80 11.59
CA ALA A 125 4.41 -2.78 12.91
C ALA A 125 3.80 -3.82 13.86
N ILE A 126 2.48 -4.05 13.78
CA ILE A 126 1.78 -5.12 14.49
C ILE A 126 2.29 -6.49 14.03
N ALA A 127 2.34 -6.75 12.72
CA ALA A 127 2.80 -8.02 12.16
C ALA A 127 4.25 -8.35 12.56
N VAL A 128 5.16 -7.36 12.50
CA VAL A 128 6.55 -7.51 12.97
C VAL A 128 6.62 -7.83 14.45
N ARG A 129 5.80 -7.17 15.28
CA ARG A 129 5.74 -7.45 16.73
C ARG A 129 5.23 -8.86 17.01
N ILE A 130 4.21 -9.32 16.29
CA ILE A 130 3.68 -10.67 16.41
C ILE A 130 4.77 -11.69 16.06
N ALA A 131 5.47 -11.52 14.94
CA ALA A 131 6.52 -12.46 14.54
C ALA A 131 7.69 -12.53 15.52
N ARG A 132 8.15 -11.37 16.03
CA ARG A 132 9.20 -11.32 17.07
C ARG A 132 8.75 -11.99 18.36
N ALA A 133 7.52 -11.72 18.81
CA ALA A 133 6.98 -12.35 20.01
C ALA A 133 6.81 -13.87 19.82
N HIS A 134 6.35 -14.31 18.65
CA HIS A 134 6.09 -15.72 18.35
C HIS A 134 7.38 -16.55 18.32
N THR A 135 8.43 -15.99 17.72
CA THR A 135 9.71 -16.69 17.54
C THR A 135 10.69 -16.48 18.69
N GLY A 136 10.53 -15.41 19.48
CA GLY A 136 11.49 -14.97 20.48
C GLY A 136 12.79 -14.42 19.88
N ARG A 137 12.76 -13.98 18.62
CA ARG A 137 13.93 -13.52 17.85
C ARG A 137 13.80 -12.04 17.48
N ASP A 138 14.93 -11.37 17.24
CA ASP A 138 14.95 -9.90 17.08
C ASP A 138 14.96 -9.44 15.62
N LYS A 139 15.65 -10.17 14.74
CA LYS A 139 15.93 -9.70 13.38
C LYS A 139 14.84 -10.07 12.40
N ILE A 140 14.72 -9.28 11.34
CA ILE A 140 13.85 -9.55 10.21
C ILE A 140 14.62 -9.32 8.91
N ALA A 141 14.37 -10.16 7.92
CA ALA A 141 14.81 -9.94 6.54
C ALA A 141 13.62 -9.40 5.74
N PHE A 142 13.82 -8.40 4.88
CA PHE A 142 12.71 -7.88 4.08
C PHE A 142 13.08 -7.38 2.69
N CYS A 143 12.11 -7.39 1.77
CA CYS A 143 12.22 -6.73 0.46
C CYS A 143 10.93 -5.94 0.11
N GLY A 144 11.09 -4.79 -0.53
CA GLY A 144 9.99 -3.83 -0.79
C GLY A 144 9.82 -2.75 0.28
N TYR A 145 8.70 -2.02 0.21
CA TYR A 145 8.39 -0.89 1.09
C TYR A 145 7.26 -1.17 2.07
N HIS A 146 7.57 -1.02 3.36
CA HIS A 146 6.67 -1.40 4.47
C HIS A 146 6.32 -0.24 5.41
N GLY A 147 6.47 1.01 4.96
CA GLY A 147 6.09 2.20 5.71
C GLY A 147 7.26 2.99 6.29
N TRP A 148 7.02 3.66 7.42
CA TRP A 148 7.96 4.63 8.01
C TRP A 148 8.33 4.32 9.47
N HIS A 149 7.79 3.24 10.04
CA HIS A 149 7.97 2.92 11.46
C HIS A 149 9.44 2.62 11.77
N ASP A 150 9.83 2.82 13.02
CA ASP A 150 11.22 2.66 13.50
C ASP A 150 11.89 1.36 13.04
N TRP A 151 11.16 0.25 13.00
CA TRP A 151 11.71 -1.03 12.56
C TRP A 151 12.18 -1.00 11.10
N TYR A 152 11.45 -0.33 10.21
CA TYR A 152 11.77 -0.28 8.77
C TYR A 152 12.90 0.71 8.51
N LEU A 153 12.79 1.91 9.08
CA LEU A 153 13.83 2.94 8.96
C LEU A 153 15.15 2.56 9.65
N ALA A 154 15.13 1.60 10.59
CA ALA A 154 16.34 1.08 11.21
C ALA A 154 17.33 0.46 10.22
N ALA A 155 16.86 -0.01 9.04
CA ALA A 155 17.74 -0.47 7.97
C ALA A 155 18.75 0.61 7.54
N ASN A 156 18.35 1.89 7.59
CA ASN A 156 19.21 3.01 7.22
C ASN A 156 20.13 3.52 8.34
N LEU A 157 20.14 2.90 9.53
CA LEU A 157 21.04 3.32 10.63
C LEU A 157 22.52 3.00 10.37
N ASN A 158 22.81 1.96 9.57
CA ASN A 158 24.17 1.52 9.24
C ASN A 158 24.67 2.01 7.89
N SER A 159 23.74 2.39 7.01
CA SER A 159 23.98 2.95 5.69
C SER A 159 22.83 3.91 5.40
N ASN A 160 23.08 5.12 4.92
CA ASN A 160 21.99 6.05 4.61
C ASN A 160 21.17 5.65 3.37
N GLU A 161 21.58 4.59 2.67
CA GLU A 161 21.12 4.25 1.31
C GLU A 161 20.55 2.82 1.23
N ALA A 162 20.47 2.08 2.34
CA ALA A 162 20.03 0.67 2.33
C ALA A 162 18.57 0.45 1.87
N LEU A 163 17.76 1.52 1.85
CA LEU A 163 16.37 1.50 1.41
C LEU A 163 16.16 2.11 0.00
N ASP A 164 17.22 2.67 -0.61
CA ASP A 164 17.05 3.52 -1.80
C ASP A 164 16.53 2.74 -3.02
N ASP A 165 16.87 1.46 -3.12
CA ASP A 165 16.47 0.57 -4.22
C ASP A 165 15.17 -0.21 -3.95
N HIS A 166 14.47 0.05 -2.83
CA HIS A 166 13.23 -0.67 -2.49
C HIS A 166 11.98 -0.02 -3.08
N LEU A 167 11.85 1.31 -2.95
CA LEU A 167 10.73 2.08 -3.55
C LEU A 167 10.98 3.59 -3.50
N LEU A 168 11.35 4.09 -2.32
CA LEU A 168 11.49 5.52 -2.05
C LEU A 168 12.91 5.77 -1.56
N PRO A 169 13.73 6.51 -2.33
CA PRO A 169 15.07 6.85 -1.89
C PRO A 169 15.08 8.00 -0.88
N GLY A 170 16.19 8.13 -0.16
CA GLY A 170 16.45 9.27 0.73
C GLY A 170 15.67 9.23 2.05
N LEU A 171 15.28 8.03 2.51
CA LEU A 171 14.58 7.86 3.77
C LEU A 171 15.54 8.00 4.96
N SER A 172 15.60 9.19 5.54
CA SER A 172 16.47 9.47 6.69
C SER A 172 16.00 8.78 7.98
N PRO A 173 16.88 8.09 8.73
CA PRO A 173 16.52 7.40 9.98
C PRO A 173 16.54 8.33 11.21
N ASN A 174 16.51 9.65 11.03
CA ASN A 174 16.57 10.60 12.13
C ASN A 174 15.38 10.41 13.09
N GLY A 175 15.67 10.18 14.37
CA GLY A 175 14.68 9.88 15.41
C GLY A 175 14.53 8.38 15.71
N VAL A 176 15.05 7.50 14.85
CA VAL A 176 15.06 6.05 15.10
C VAL A 176 16.13 5.70 16.15
N PRO A 177 15.82 4.92 17.20
CA PRO A 177 16.79 4.52 18.20
C PRO A 177 17.96 3.73 17.61
N LYS A 178 19.20 4.13 17.93
CA LYS A 178 20.43 3.46 17.47
C LYS A 178 20.48 1.96 17.81
N GLY A 179 19.83 1.55 18.91
CA GLY A 179 19.74 0.15 19.32
C GLY A 179 18.97 -0.76 18.36
N LEU A 180 18.22 -0.19 17.41
CA LEU A 180 17.55 -0.96 16.35
C LEU A 180 18.46 -1.26 15.15
N SER A 181 19.69 -0.73 15.13
CA SER A 181 20.68 -1.01 14.08
C SER A 181 20.86 -2.52 13.89
N GLY A 182 20.78 -2.99 12.64
CA GLY A 182 20.94 -4.40 12.28
C GLY A 182 19.75 -5.31 12.66
N THR A 183 18.65 -4.76 13.18
CA THR A 183 17.43 -5.53 13.47
C THR A 183 16.51 -5.71 12.27
N ALA A 184 16.70 -4.92 11.22
CA ALA A 184 15.98 -5.04 9.95
C ALA A 184 17.00 -5.03 8.81
N ILE A 185 17.00 -6.10 8.02
CA ILE A 185 18.03 -6.38 7.03
C ILE A 185 17.36 -6.45 5.65
N PRO A 186 17.54 -5.43 4.79
CA PRO A 186 16.97 -5.45 3.46
C PRO A 186 17.68 -6.48 2.57
N PHE A 187 16.92 -7.08 1.65
CA PHE A 187 17.40 -7.74 0.43
C PHE A 187 16.55 -7.28 -0.75
N HIS A 188 17.03 -7.48 -1.98
CA HIS A 188 16.27 -7.08 -3.16
C HIS A 188 15.24 -8.15 -3.58
N TYR A 189 14.09 -7.70 -4.06
CA TYR A 189 13.09 -8.58 -4.68
C TYR A 189 13.73 -9.33 -5.85
N ASN A 190 13.35 -10.60 -6.07
CA ASN A 190 13.98 -11.51 -7.03
C ASN A 190 15.45 -11.89 -6.80
N GLN A 191 16.07 -11.46 -5.70
CA GLN A 191 17.47 -11.77 -5.36
C GLN A 191 17.54 -12.78 -4.21
N LEU A 192 17.15 -14.03 -4.47
CA LEU A 192 17.11 -15.10 -3.47
C LEU A 192 18.46 -15.32 -2.77
N THR A 193 19.57 -15.19 -3.49
CA THR A 193 20.93 -15.35 -2.96
C THR A 193 21.25 -14.34 -1.85
N GLU A 194 20.72 -13.12 -1.93
CA GLU A 194 20.90 -12.12 -0.87
C GLU A 194 20.18 -12.54 0.42
N LEU A 195 18.99 -13.13 0.29
CA LEU A 195 18.27 -13.71 1.43
C LEU A 195 19.04 -14.89 2.02
N GLU A 196 19.60 -15.77 1.20
CA GLU A 196 20.46 -16.88 1.64
C GLU A 196 21.68 -16.38 2.43
N ASP A 197 22.33 -15.29 1.97
CA ASP A 197 23.45 -14.65 2.65
C ASP A 197 23.04 -14.08 4.02
N ILE A 198 21.88 -13.41 4.10
CA ILE A 198 21.33 -12.92 5.37
C ILE A 198 21.09 -14.10 6.33
N VAL A 199 20.53 -15.20 5.84
CA VAL A 199 20.26 -16.39 6.63
C VAL A 199 21.55 -17.05 7.12
N SER A 200 22.58 -17.12 6.29
CA SER A 200 23.87 -17.74 6.66
C SER A 200 24.50 -17.12 7.92
N THR A 201 24.24 -15.83 8.16
CA THR A 201 24.77 -15.06 9.28
C THR A 201 23.77 -14.84 10.42
N ASN A 202 22.46 -14.92 10.16
CA ASN A 202 21.41 -14.55 11.12
C ASN A 202 20.40 -15.68 11.41
N ARG A 203 20.62 -16.91 10.94
CA ARG A 203 19.67 -18.04 11.00
C ARG A 203 18.88 -18.18 12.30
N GLN A 204 19.58 -18.11 13.44
CA GLN A 204 18.97 -18.34 14.77
C GLN A 204 18.20 -17.14 15.33
N ASP A 205 18.34 -15.97 14.69
CA ASP A 205 17.85 -14.68 15.18
C ASP A 205 16.85 -14.01 14.20
N LEU A 206 16.52 -14.68 13.09
CA LEU A 206 15.49 -14.20 12.15
C LEU A 206 14.09 -14.61 12.62
N ALA A 207 13.32 -13.63 13.06
CA ALA A 207 11.90 -13.76 13.43
C ALA A 207 10.97 -13.86 12.22
N ALA A 208 11.26 -13.11 11.16
CA ALA A 208 10.42 -13.03 9.99
C ALA A 208 11.20 -12.82 8.70
N ILE A 209 10.59 -13.27 7.61
CA ILE A 209 10.89 -12.84 6.25
C ILE A 209 9.67 -12.07 5.76
N ILE A 210 9.87 -10.83 5.32
CA ILE A 210 8.80 -9.90 4.96
C ILE A 210 8.95 -9.48 3.51
N MET A 211 7.88 -9.51 2.73
CA MET A 211 7.94 -9.02 1.35
C MET A 211 6.61 -8.48 0.84
N GLU A 212 6.66 -7.51 -0.06
CA GLU A 212 5.54 -7.28 -0.98
C GLU A 212 5.46 -8.49 -1.93
N PRO A 213 4.27 -9.04 -2.23
CA PRO A 213 4.15 -10.23 -3.06
C PRO A 213 4.53 -9.95 -4.52
N ILE A 214 4.20 -8.76 -4.99
CA ILE A 214 4.50 -8.23 -6.32
C ILE A 214 4.29 -6.72 -6.28
N ARG A 215 5.08 -5.95 -7.04
CA ARG A 215 4.88 -4.50 -7.19
C ARG A 215 5.24 -3.98 -8.57
N SER A 216 6.52 -4.02 -8.92
CA SER A 216 7.05 -3.43 -10.15
C SER A 216 7.30 -4.46 -11.25
N GLU A 217 7.71 -5.66 -10.87
CA GLU A 217 8.02 -6.76 -11.77
C GLU A 217 7.43 -8.08 -11.22
N GLN A 218 7.27 -9.06 -12.11
CA GLN A 218 6.82 -10.40 -11.73
C GLN A 218 7.91 -11.14 -10.94
N PRO A 219 7.54 -12.05 -10.03
CA PRO A 219 8.51 -12.94 -9.42
C PRO A 219 9.20 -13.80 -10.50
N ARG A 220 10.52 -13.93 -10.38
CA ARG A 220 11.31 -14.86 -11.19
C ARG A 220 11.00 -16.30 -10.76
N PRO A 221 11.22 -17.29 -11.65
CA PRO A 221 11.09 -18.69 -11.29
C PRO A 221 11.84 -19.02 -10.00
N GLU A 222 11.24 -19.85 -9.14
CA GLU A 222 11.82 -20.36 -7.89
C GLU A 222 12.00 -19.31 -6.77
N PHE A 223 11.77 -18.02 -7.02
CA PHE A 223 11.96 -16.98 -6.00
C PHE A 223 10.96 -17.15 -4.84
N LEU A 224 9.66 -17.26 -5.14
CA LEU A 224 8.62 -17.38 -4.10
C LEU A 224 8.71 -18.71 -3.37
N GLU A 225 8.93 -19.80 -4.10
CA GLU A 225 9.13 -21.13 -3.52
C GLU A 225 10.38 -21.16 -2.64
N GLY A 226 11.47 -20.54 -3.08
CA GLY A 226 12.71 -20.41 -2.33
C GLY A 226 12.53 -19.62 -1.04
N VAL A 227 11.87 -18.46 -1.09
CA VAL A 227 11.56 -17.65 0.10
C VAL A 227 10.74 -18.45 1.12
N ARG A 228 9.69 -19.15 0.67
CA ARG A 228 8.87 -20.01 1.54
C ARG A 228 9.69 -21.14 2.15
N ALA A 229 10.50 -21.83 1.35
CA ALA A 229 11.33 -22.94 1.82
C ALA A 229 12.36 -22.47 2.87
N ILE A 230 12.98 -21.31 2.66
CA ILE A 230 13.89 -20.70 3.63
C ILE A 230 13.15 -20.37 4.93
N ALA A 231 11.97 -19.74 4.85
CA ALA A 231 11.17 -19.40 6.02
C ALA A 231 10.83 -20.65 6.86
N ASP A 232 10.44 -21.75 6.21
CA ASP A 232 10.16 -23.03 6.86
C ASP A 232 11.41 -23.65 7.50
N ASP A 233 12.53 -23.67 6.78
CA ASP A 233 13.79 -24.28 7.23
C ASP A 233 14.39 -23.59 8.47
N ILE A 234 14.25 -22.26 8.56
CA ILE A 234 14.76 -21.49 9.71
C ILE A 234 13.69 -21.28 10.79
N GLY A 235 12.42 -21.62 10.52
CA GLY A 235 11.28 -21.35 11.39
C GLY A 235 11.01 -19.85 11.58
N ALA A 236 11.17 -19.06 10.52
CA ALA A 236 10.78 -17.65 10.49
C ALA A 236 9.33 -17.51 10.01
N VAL A 237 8.63 -16.49 10.50
CA VAL A 237 7.27 -16.16 10.03
C VAL A 237 7.37 -15.51 8.65
N LEU A 238 6.71 -16.07 7.64
CA LEU A 238 6.57 -15.42 6.33
C LEU A 238 5.43 -14.39 6.38
N ILE A 239 5.76 -13.12 6.26
CA ILE A 239 4.81 -12.00 6.26
C ILE A 239 4.72 -11.41 4.85
N ILE A 240 3.52 -11.38 4.30
CA ILE A 240 3.25 -10.80 2.98
C ILE A 240 2.51 -9.47 3.14
N ASP A 241 3.15 -8.41 2.66
CA ASP A 241 2.59 -7.07 2.62
C ASP A 241 1.68 -6.90 1.40
N GLU A 242 0.39 -7.15 1.61
CA GLU A 242 -0.68 -6.98 0.60
C GLU A 242 -1.23 -5.54 0.56
N ILE A 243 -0.63 -4.59 1.28
CA ILE A 243 -1.19 -3.24 1.42
C ILE A 243 -1.33 -2.58 0.05
N SER A 244 -0.35 -2.73 -0.83
CA SER A 244 -0.42 -2.16 -2.20
C SER A 244 -1.08 -3.10 -3.20
N ALA A 245 -0.82 -4.41 -3.12
CA ALA A 245 -1.17 -5.38 -4.15
C ALA A 245 -2.55 -6.04 -3.96
N GLY A 246 -3.02 -6.14 -2.71
CA GLY A 246 -4.30 -6.75 -2.38
C GLY A 246 -5.47 -6.06 -3.06
N PHE A 247 -6.49 -6.85 -3.42
CA PHE A 247 -7.71 -6.45 -4.12
C PHE A 247 -7.50 -5.89 -5.54
N ARG A 248 -6.30 -6.06 -6.14
CA ARG A 248 -6.06 -5.55 -7.51
C ARG A 248 -6.28 -6.58 -8.60
N MET A 249 -5.83 -7.81 -8.36
CA MET A 249 -5.89 -8.91 -9.35
C MET A 249 -7.06 -9.86 -9.10
N ASN A 250 -7.62 -9.85 -7.90
CA ASN A 250 -8.71 -10.71 -7.45
C ASN A 250 -9.47 -10.02 -6.29
N THR A 251 -10.48 -10.68 -5.74
CA THR A 251 -11.01 -10.31 -4.41
C THR A 251 -10.23 -11.08 -3.34
N GLY A 252 -9.28 -10.42 -2.67
CA GLY A 252 -8.36 -11.05 -1.72
C GLY A 252 -6.92 -10.55 -1.91
N GLY A 253 -5.95 -11.39 -1.55
CA GLY A 253 -4.53 -11.07 -1.71
C GLY A 253 -3.95 -11.48 -3.05
N ALA A 254 -2.96 -10.72 -3.53
CA ALA A 254 -2.14 -11.05 -4.68
C ALA A 254 -1.40 -12.39 -4.52
N HIS A 255 -1.02 -12.76 -3.28
CA HIS A 255 -0.37 -14.04 -2.98
C HIS A 255 -1.17 -15.24 -3.50
N MET A 256 -2.50 -15.15 -3.56
CA MET A 256 -3.37 -16.21 -4.06
C MET A 256 -3.17 -16.45 -5.56
N ASN A 257 -3.00 -15.39 -6.36
CA ASN A 257 -2.68 -15.49 -7.78
C ASN A 257 -1.26 -16.02 -8.01
N LEU A 258 -0.36 -15.78 -7.06
CA LEU A 258 1.04 -16.17 -7.13
C LEU A 258 1.31 -17.57 -6.54
N GLY A 259 0.27 -18.27 -6.06
CA GLY A 259 0.41 -19.61 -5.48
C GLY A 259 1.18 -19.65 -4.16
N MET A 260 1.26 -18.53 -3.44
CA MET A 260 2.02 -18.41 -2.20
C MET A 260 1.10 -18.49 -0.97
N THR A 261 1.49 -19.27 0.04
CA THR A 261 0.78 -19.36 1.32
C THR A 261 1.65 -18.76 2.43
N PRO A 262 1.31 -17.58 2.97
CA PRO A 262 2.07 -16.96 4.04
C PRO A 262 1.68 -17.50 5.42
N ASP A 263 2.37 -17.01 6.45
CA ASP A 263 1.97 -17.20 7.84
C ASP A 263 1.13 -16.00 8.32
N ILE A 264 1.46 -14.81 7.82
CA ILE A 264 0.71 -13.56 7.99
C ILE A 264 0.60 -12.83 6.65
N ALA A 265 -0.57 -12.26 6.36
CA ALA A 265 -0.77 -11.28 5.29
C ALA A 265 -1.34 -9.97 5.88
N VAL A 266 -0.89 -8.83 5.33
CA VAL A 266 -1.26 -7.50 5.83
C VAL A 266 -1.98 -6.69 4.75
N PHE A 267 -3.20 -6.26 5.02
CA PHE A 267 -4.06 -5.52 4.09
C PHE A 267 -4.37 -4.12 4.63
N SER A 268 -4.53 -3.13 3.73
CA SER A 268 -5.09 -1.80 4.01
C SER A 268 -5.48 -1.17 2.66
N LYS A 269 -5.36 0.16 2.50
CA LYS A 269 -5.66 0.89 1.24
C LYS A 269 -7.01 0.47 0.63
N ALA A 270 -6.97 -0.32 -0.44
CA ALA A 270 -8.12 -0.81 -1.19
C ALA A 270 -9.17 -1.49 -0.31
N LEU A 271 -8.73 -2.12 0.79
CA LEU A 271 -9.61 -2.79 1.75
C LEU A 271 -10.80 -1.92 2.19
N GLY A 272 -10.58 -0.62 2.43
CA GLY A 272 -11.60 0.28 2.95
C GLY A 272 -12.23 1.23 1.93
N ASN A 273 -11.89 1.12 0.65
CA ASN A 273 -12.28 2.08 -0.40
C ASN A 273 -12.18 3.56 0.03
N GLY A 274 -11.02 3.95 0.59
CA GLY A 274 -10.78 5.32 1.08
C GLY A 274 -11.06 5.55 2.57
N TYR A 275 -11.74 4.63 3.27
CA TYR A 275 -11.89 4.67 4.72
C TYR A 275 -10.71 4.03 5.45
N PRO A 276 -10.26 4.57 6.61
CA PRO A 276 -9.15 4.01 7.37
C PRO A 276 -9.45 2.62 7.92
N ILE A 277 -8.74 1.62 7.42
CA ILE A 277 -8.77 0.25 7.93
C ILE A 277 -7.48 -0.46 7.53
N GLY A 278 -6.94 -1.25 8.43
CA GLY A 278 -5.88 -2.21 8.16
C GLY A 278 -6.22 -3.55 8.81
N ALA A 279 -5.77 -4.65 8.22
CA ALA A 279 -6.00 -6.00 8.73
C ALA A 279 -4.70 -6.79 8.68
N VAL A 280 -4.35 -7.44 9.79
CA VAL A 280 -3.33 -8.47 9.88
C VAL A 280 -4.06 -9.80 9.97
N VAL A 281 -3.96 -10.60 8.93
CA VAL A 281 -4.65 -11.88 8.77
C VAL A 281 -3.59 -12.99 8.85
N GLY A 282 -3.81 -14.03 9.64
CA GLY A 282 -2.76 -15.01 9.88
C GLY A 282 -3.24 -16.38 10.35
N LYS A 283 -2.32 -17.34 10.34
CA LYS A 283 -2.51 -18.67 10.96
C LYS A 283 -2.71 -18.51 12.46
N GLN A 284 -3.59 -19.32 13.04
CA GLN A 284 -3.85 -19.28 14.48
C GLN A 284 -2.56 -19.49 15.29
N SER A 285 -1.72 -20.44 14.85
CA SER A 285 -0.46 -20.77 15.52
C SER A 285 0.50 -19.59 15.71
N VAL A 286 0.42 -18.58 14.84
CA VAL A 286 1.25 -17.35 14.92
C VAL A 286 0.48 -16.21 15.60
N MET A 287 -0.81 -16.07 15.27
CA MET A 287 -1.64 -14.95 15.73
C MET A 287 -2.01 -15.04 17.22
N ASP A 288 -2.14 -16.24 17.79
CA ASP A 288 -2.46 -16.41 19.22
C ASP A 288 -1.41 -15.76 20.15
N THR A 289 -0.18 -15.56 19.68
CA THR A 289 0.87 -14.84 20.42
C THR A 289 0.50 -13.38 20.74
N VAL A 290 -0.49 -12.78 20.06
CA VAL A 290 -1.02 -11.45 20.43
C VAL A 290 -1.49 -11.40 21.89
N GLN A 291 -1.84 -12.54 22.49
CA GLN A 291 -2.22 -12.62 23.91
C GLN A 291 -1.03 -12.43 24.88
N GLU A 292 0.20 -12.60 24.39
CA GLU A 292 1.44 -12.55 25.17
C GLU A 292 2.22 -11.24 24.97
N THR A 293 1.75 -10.35 24.10
CA THR A 293 2.38 -9.06 23.81
C THR A 293 1.38 -7.90 23.79
N PHE A 294 1.80 -6.70 24.20
CA PHE A 294 0.89 -5.56 24.26
C PHE A 294 0.68 -4.94 22.87
N ILE A 295 -0.53 -5.12 22.34
CA ILE A 295 -1.00 -4.57 21.07
C ILE A 295 -2.43 -4.10 21.28
N SER A 296 -2.66 -2.79 21.47
CA SER A 296 -4.00 -2.25 21.76
C SER A 296 -4.12 -0.81 21.29
N SER A 297 -5.32 -0.40 20.88
CA SER A 297 -5.66 0.98 20.53
C SER A 297 -7.16 1.23 20.68
N THR A 298 -7.52 2.43 21.11
CA THR A 298 -8.90 2.87 21.30
C THR A 298 -9.71 2.86 20.01
N TYR A 299 -9.10 3.26 18.89
CA TYR A 299 -9.83 3.43 17.62
C TYR A 299 -9.95 2.15 16.81
N TRP A 300 -9.53 0.98 17.32
CA TRP A 300 -9.65 -0.25 16.54
C TRP A 300 -11.05 -0.88 16.59
N THR A 301 -11.85 -0.52 17.59
CA THR A 301 -13.22 -1.03 17.81
C THR A 301 -14.32 -0.06 17.35
N GLU A 302 -13.97 0.97 16.57
CA GLU A 302 -14.97 1.82 15.91
C GLU A 302 -15.56 1.12 14.68
N ARG A 303 -16.80 1.50 14.33
CA ARG A 303 -17.64 0.80 13.37
C ARG A 303 -17.39 1.17 11.91
N ILE A 304 -16.88 2.37 11.60
CA ILE A 304 -16.73 2.83 10.20
C ILE A 304 -15.77 1.93 9.42
N GLY A 305 -14.57 1.66 9.95
CA GLY A 305 -13.55 0.85 9.26
C GLY A 305 -14.06 -0.53 8.84
N PRO A 306 -14.56 -1.36 9.78
CA PRO A 306 -15.10 -2.67 9.47
C PRO A 306 -16.30 -2.63 8.50
N THR A 307 -17.21 -1.65 8.68
CA THR A 307 -18.38 -1.47 7.82
C THR A 307 -17.98 -1.16 6.37
N ALA A 308 -17.05 -0.21 6.20
CA ALA A 308 -16.57 0.18 4.89
C ALA A 308 -15.88 -0.99 4.18
N ALA A 309 -15.06 -1.76 4.92
CA ALA A 309 -14.38 -2.92 4.37
C ALA A 309 -15.35 -4.04 3.96
N LEU A 310 -16.36 -4.33 4.78
CA LEU A 310 -17.40 -5.30 4.43
C LEU A 310 -18.14 -4.90 3.15
N ALA A 311 -18.59 -3.65 3.05
CA ALA A 311 -19.28 -3.15 1.86
C ALA A 311 -18.38 -3.19 0.62
N CYS A 312 -17.13 -2.73 0.77
CA CYS A 312 -16.13 -2.74 -0.30
C CYS A 312 -15.87 -4.15 -0.81
N ILE A 313 -15.55 -5.11 0.06
CA ILE A 313 -15.25 -6.50 -0.34
C ILE A 313 -16.47 -7.14 -1.01
N LYS A 314 -17.67 -6.97 -0.46
CA LYS A 314 -18.91 -7.55 -1.01
C LYS A 314 -19.16 -7.03 -2.43
N LYS A 315 -19.10 -5.72 -2.64
CA LYS A 315 -19.27 -5.12 -3.97
C LYS A 315 -18.14 -5.52 -4.92
N HIS A 316 -16.89 -5.45 -4.47
CA HIS A 316 -15.71 -5.82 -5.26
C HIS A 316 -15.83 -7.24 -5.82
N ARG A 317 -16.34 -8.17 -5.01
CA ARG A 317 -16.65 -9.54 -5.43
C ARG A 317 -17.83 -9.62 -6.39
N GLU A 318 -18.92 -8.91 -6.10
CA GLU A 318 -20.14 -8.92 -6.91
C GLU A 318 -19.90 -8.43 -8.35
N VAL A 319 -19.11 -7.36 -8.52
CA VAL A 319 -18.83 -6.77 -9.83
C VAL A 319 -17.59 -7.35 -10.51
N ASP A 320 -16.96 -8.37 -9.92
CA ASP A 320 -15.68 -8.94 -10.38
C ASP A 320 -14.61 -7.88 -10.67
N ALA A 321 -14.44 -6.95 -9.72
CA ALA A 321 -13.61 -5.77 -9.91
C ALA A 321 -12.15 -6.13 -10.21
N GLY A 322 -11.60 -7.20 -9.60
CA GLY A 322 -10.22 -7.62 -9.86
C GLY A 322 -9.94 -7.95 -11.33
N SER A 323 -10.83 -8.73 -11.96
CA SER A 323 -10.70 -9.07 -13.39
C SER A 323 -10.87 -7.85 -14.29
N TYR A 324 -11.82 -6.97 -13.94
CA TYR A 324 -12.03 -5.71 -14.66
C TYR A 324 -10.79 -4.80 -14.57
N LEU A 325 -10.24 -4.62 -13.37
CA LEU A 325 -9.05 -3.81 -13.12
C LEU A 325 -7.82 -4.33 -13.88
N MET A 326 -7.63 -5.65 -13.92
CA MET A 326 -6.58 -6.27 -14.75
C MET A 326 -6.76 -5.92 -16.23
N THR A 327 -7.97 -6.07 -16.75
CA THR A 327 -8.28 -5.76 -18.16
C THR A 327 -7.99 -4.30 -18.51
N ILE A 328 -8.45 -3.35 -17.68
CA ILE A 328 -8.19 -1.92 -17.90
C ILE A 328 -6.70 -1.60 -17.74
N GLY A 329 -6.05 -2.15 -16.72
CA GLY A 329 -4.62 -1.94 -16.49
C GLY A 329 -3.76 -2.41 -17.66
N GLU A 330 -4.07 -3.57 -18.24
CA GLU A 330 -3.38 -4.11 -19.41
C GLU A 330 -3.59 -3.23 -20.65
N GLN A 331 -4.81 -2.72 -20.85
CA GLN A 331 -5.09 -1.76 -21.93
C GLN A 331 -4.30 -0.46 -21.76
N VAL A 332 -4.19 0.06 -20.53
CA VAL A 332 -3.40 1.26 -20.24
C VAL A 332 -1.92 1.01 -20.50
N GLN A 333 -1.36 -0.09 -20.00
CA GLN A 333 0.05 -0.44 -20.24
C GLN A 333 0.34 -0.61 -21.74
N GLN A 334 -0.54 -1.29 -22.47
CA GLN A 334 -0.40 -1.47 -23.92
C GLN A 334 -0.54 -0.14 -24.67
N GLY A 335 -1.46 0.72 -24.25
CA GLY A 335 -1.66 2.05 -24.82
C GLY A 335 -0.43 2.93 -24.63
N TRP A 336 0.20 2.92 -23.46
CA TRP A 336 1.47 3.63 -23.24
C TRP A 336 2.57 3.13 -24.15
N LYS A 337 2.78 1.81 -24.25
CA LYS A 337 3.78 1.21 -25.15
C LYS A 337 3.57 1.66 -26.61
N GLN A 338 2.33 1.56 -27.10
CA GLN A 338 1.98 1.99 -28.46
C GLN A 338 2.22 3.48 -28.68
N CYS A 339 1.85 4.33 -27.72
CA CYS A 339 2.10 5.77 -27.80
C CYS A 339 3.61 6.09 -27.82
N GLY A 340 4.41 5.38 -27.03
CA GLY A 340 5.87 5.49 -27.04
C GLY A 340 6.45 5.15 -28.40
N GLU A 341 6.10 3.98 -28.95
CA GLU A 341 6.55 3.50 -30.26
C GLU A 341 6.13 4.44 -31.41
N GLN A 342 4.88 4.94 -31.41
CA GLN A 342 4.35 5.80 -32.47
C GLN A 342 4.98 7.20 -32.51
N ASN A 343 5.55 7.66 -31.39
CA ASN A 343 6.11 9.00 -31.26
C ASN A 343 7.63 8.99 -31.04
N ASP A 344 8.30 7.85 -31.25
CA ASP A 344 9.73 7.65 -31.02
C ASP A 344 10.18 8.09 -29.60
N LEU A 345 9.36 7.79 -28.59
CA LEU A 345 9.64 8.07 -27.17
C LEU A 345 9.97 6.76 -26.45
N SER A 346 11.22 6.63 -25.99
CA SER A 346 11.66 5.47 -25.21
C SER A 346 11.09 5.53 -23.79
N ILE A 347 10.19 4.59 -23.48
CA ILE A 347 9.60 4.45 -22.16
C ILE A 347 9.69 3.00 -21.68
N HIS A 348 9.98 2.83 -20.40
CA HIS A 348 9.81 1.56 -19.71
C HIS A 348 8.45 1.53 -19.02
N VAL A 349 7.61 0.53 -19.31
CA VAL A 349 6.30 0.34 -18.67
C VAL A 349 6.37 -0.88 -17.76
N GLY A 350 5.96 -0.71 -16.50
CA GLY A 350 6.02 -1.75 -15.47
C GLY A 350 4.85 -1.70 -14.49
N GLY A 351 4.97 -2.53 -13.46
CA GLY A 351 3.98 -2.67 -12.39
C GLY A 351 2.94 -3.77 -12.62
N ILE A 352 2.19 -4.08 -11.57
CA ILE A 352 0.91 -4.82 -11.68
C ILE A 352 0.00 -4.00 -12.62
N PRO A 353 -0.74 -4.59 -13.57
CA PRO A 353 -1.51 -3.80 -14.54
C PRO A 353 -2.40 -2.68 -13.92
N PRO A 354 -3.22 -2.96 -12.89
CA PRO A 354 -3.96 -1.94 -12.13
C PRO A 354 -3.14 -1.16 -11.09
N LEU A 355 -1.83 -1.23 -11.08
CA LEU A 355 -0.90 -0.41 -10.27
C LEU A 355 0.33 -0.07 -11.14
N SER A 356 0.07 0.37 -12.36
CA SER A 356 1.07 0.48 -13.40
C SER A 356 1.79 1.82 -13.36
N HIS A 357 2.99 1.84 -13.92
CA HIS A 357 3.77 3.05 -14.09
C HIS A 357 4.55 2.99 -15.38
N PHE A 358 5.04 4.15 -15.81
CA PHE A 358 6.06 4.22 -16.85
C PHE A 358 7.19 5.16 -16.42
N VAL A 359 8.35 4.99 -17.04
CA VAL A 359 9.53 5.84 -16.86
C VAL A 359 10.04 6.24 -18.23
N PHE A 360 10.37 7.51 -18.42
CA PHE A 360 11.09 7.96 -19.63
C PHE A 360 12.56 7.54 -19.52
N GLU A 361 13.08 6.86 -20.54
CA GLU A 361 14.49 6.46 -20.59
C GLU A 361 15.33 7.61 -21.19
N ASP A 362 15.42 8.70 -20.43
CA ASP A 362 16.08 9.95 -20.85
C ASP A 362 16.74 10.62 -19.64
N GLU A 363 17.85 11.35 -19.85
CA GLU A 363 18.54 12.09 -18.79
C GLU A 363 17.63 13.19 -18.17
N ASP A 364 16.70 13.74 -18.96
CA ASP A 364 15.74 14.76 -18.56
C ASP A 364 14.38 14.16 -18.14
N ALA A 365 14.31 12.87 -17.76
CA ALA A 365 13.06 12.17 -17.45
C ALA A 365 12.11 12.92 -16.48
N LEU A 366 12.65 13.60 -15.47
CA LEU A 366 11.86 14.39 -14.52
C LEU A 366 11.24 15.63 -15.17
N THR A 367 11.97 16.30 -16.06
CA THR A 367 11.49 17.47 -16.82
C THR A 367 10.40 17.04 -17.80
N ILE A 368 10.60 15.93 -18.51
CA ILE A 368 9.62 15.35 -19.44
C ILE A 368 8.35 14.94 -18.69
N LYS A 369 8.48 14.29 -17.53
CA LYS A 369 7.35 13.98 -16.64
C LYS A 369 6.58 15.24 -16.23
N ALA A 370 7.27 16.30 -15.81
CA ALA A 370 6.61 17.55 -15.42
C ALA A 370 5.84 18.18 -16.59
N LEU A 371 6.39 18.14 -17.81
CA LEU A 371 5.69 18.59 -19.01
C LEU A 371 4.47 17.71 -19.31
N PHE A 372 4.60 16.39 -19.23
CA PHE A 372 3.48 15.45 -19.42
C PHE A 372 2.33 15.76 -18.46
N VAL A 373 2.62 15.96 -17.16
CA VAL A 373 1.62 16.34 -16.14
C VAL A 373 0.90 17.63 -16.55
N GLN A 374 1.63 18.66 -16.97
CA GLN A 374 1.04 19.94 -17.39
C GLN A 374 0.13 19.79 -18.62
N LEU A 375 0.55 19.03 -19.63
CA LEU A 375 -0.24 18.76 -20.84
C LEU A 375 -1.51 17.95 -20.54
N MET A 376 -1.45 17.00 -19.61
CA MET A 376 -2.62 16.22 -19.18
C MET A 376 -3.61 17.07 -18.39
N LEU A 377 -3.09 17.94 -17.52
CA LEU A 377 -3.87 18.93 -16.80
C LEU A 377 -4.66 19.83 -17.77
N GLU A 378 -4.03 20.35 -18.83
CA GLU A 378 -4.71 21.16 -19.85
C GLU A 378 -5.86 20.42 -20.57
N LYS A 379 -5.77 19.08 -20.62
CA LYS A 379 -6.80 18.20 -21.20
C LYS A 379 -7.88 17.79 -20.21
N GLY A 380 -7.81 18.22 -18.95
CA GLY A 380 -8.77 17.87 -17.90
C GLY A 380 -8.49 16.51 -17.26
N PHE A 381 -7.23 16.08 -17.19
CA PHE A 381 -6.82 14.85 -16.50
C PHE A 381 -5.88 15.16 -15.33
N LEU A 382 -6.14 14.56 -14.17
CA LEU A 382 -5.10 14.34 -13.17
C LEU A 382 -4.32 13.11 -13.60
N ALA A 383 -3.15 13.29 -14.21
CA ALA A 383 -2.32 12.19 -14.66
C ALA A 383 -0.85 12.47 -14.37
N SER A 384 -0.10 11.40 -14.17
CA SER A 384 1.34 11.38 -13.94
C SER A 384 1.90 10.13 -14.62
N ASN A 385 3.13 9.75 -14.30
CA ASN A 385 3.75 8.52 -14.78
C ASN A 385 3.30 7.25 -14.02
N ILE A 386 2.17 7.33 -13.30
CA ILE A 386 1.61 6.30 -12.42
C ILE A 386 0.10 6.25 -12.65
N PHE A 387 -0.47 5.04 -12.66
CA PHE A 387 -1.90 4.76 -12.85
C PHE A 387 -2.38 3.69 -11.86
N TYR A 388 -3.28 4.06 -10.95
CA TYR A 388 -3.71 3.26 -9.78
C TYR A 388 -5.20 2.97 -9.71
#